data_AF-A0A8H8WTP1-F1
#
_entry.id   AF-A0A8H8WTP1-F1
#
_cell.length_a   1.000
_cell.length_b   1.000
_cell.length_c   1.000
_cell.angle_alpha   90.00
_cell.angle_beta   90.00
_cell.angle_gamma   90.00
#
_symmetry.space_group_name_H-M   'P 1'
#
loop_
_entity.id
_entity.type
_entity.pdbx_description
1 polymer ?
#
loop_
_entity_poly.entity_id
_entity_poly.type
_entity_poly.pdbx_seq_one_letter_code
_entity_poly.pdbx_strand_id
1 'polypeptide(L)'
;MRDTGHIGVKALIIDDPWIGLILCGEKTWEMRRTACRQTGRIGLIRKGSKQVVGVADLAGSLPPLDSAEAYRAAEPKHRIPADRQARAFADGWRRPWLLGNAQPLERPVPYAHRSGAVIWVNLDPAVAEAVAAQIGVPRAPQPKSEPQSQIHQAASKRPPPTVLQPASGRRLRIQGWIDGDVAYLPLSQGNIRNNHFYLRSILDFFPPDGIGGSDETQRAARPVTVRYQPGTTVETDIAGENRANSEKRSSHYFFRNRSPIKDFFARSGAQEGDTLVIRRENSHSYTVTLEKTSAV
;
A
#
# COMPACT_ATOMS: atom_id res chain seq x y z
N MET A 1 20.35 -23.41 -15.24
CA MET A 1 19.20 -23.72 -14.37
C MET A 1 18.55 -22.39 -14.00
N ARG A 2 17.30 -22.15 -14.41
CA ARG A 2 16.59 -20.90 -14.11
C ARG A 2 15.84 -21.07 -12.81
N ASP A 3 16.13 -20.20 -11.86
CA ASP A 3 15.51 -20.10 -10.55
C ASP A 3 14.03 -19.69 -10.71
N THR A 4 13.12 -20.54 -10.23
CA THR A 4 11.67 -20.40 -10.39
C THR A 4 11.17 -19.43 -9.32
N GLY A 5 11.30 -18.12 -9.60
CA GLY A 5 10.91 -17.05 -8.70
C GLY A 5 9.49 -17.21 -8.15
N HIS A 6 9.38 -17.33 -6.83
CA HIS A 6 8.12 -17.41 -6.10
C HIS A 6 7.17 -16.27 -6.48
N ILE A 7 6.00 -16.62 -7.02
CA ILE A 7 4.89 -15.69 -7.26
C ILE A 7 4.27 -15.37 -5.89
N GLY A 8 4.65 -14.23 -5.31
CA GLY A 8 4.15 -13.78 -4.01
C GLY A 8 2.66 -13.42 -4.07
N VAL A 9 1.82 -14.13 -3.32
CA VAL A 9 0.41 -13.80 -3.14
C VAL A 9 0.32 -12.47 -2.38
N LYS A 10 -0.30 -11.47 -3.00
CA LYS A 10 -0.60 -10.19 -2.34
C LYS A 10 -1.88 -10.31 -1.54
N ALA A 11 -1.97 -9.59 -0.43
CA ALA A 11 -3.17 -9.49 0.36
C ALA A 11 -3.62 -8.04 0.55
N LEU A 12 -4.93 -7.81 0.45
CA LEU A 12 -5.57 -6.51 0.58
C LEU A 12 -6.11 -6.32 2.00
N ILE A 13 -5.76 -5.20 2.64
CA ILE A 13 -6.33 -4.81 3.93
C ILE A 13 -7.66 -4.10 3.70
N ILE A 14 -8.70 -4.60 4.37
CA ILE A 14 -10.08 -4.09 4.28
C ILE A 14 -10.64 -3.91 5.70
N ASP A 15 -11.30 -2.78 5.92
CA ASP A 15 -11.92 -2.44 7.20
C ASP A 15 -13.26 -3.18 7.40
N ASP A 16 -13.68 -3.32 8.65
CA ASP A 16 -15.06 -3.71 8.94
C ASP A 16 -16.03 -2.53 8.68
N PRO A 17 -17.28 -2.78 8.28
CA PRO A 17 -17.90 -4.10 8.05
C PRO A 17 -17.62 -4.70 6.66
N TRP A 18 -16.89 -3.99 5.79
CA TRP A 18 -16.78 -4.28 4.36
C TRP A 18 -16.16 -5.63 4.06
N ILE A 19 -15.15 -6.04 4.84
CA ILE A 19 -14.51 -7.34 4.68
C ILE A 19 -15.50 -8.49 4.87
N GLY A 20 -16.41 -8.40 5.85
CA GLY A 20 -17.44 -9.41 6.08
C GLY A 20 -18.39 -9.53 4.88
N LEU A 21 -18.84 -8.39 4.35
CA LEU A 21 -19.71 -8.34 3.18
C LEU A 21 -19.05 -8.92 1.92
N ILE A 22 -17.73 -8.77 1.76
CA ILE A 22 -16.99 -9.40 0.65
C ILE A 22 -16.94 -10.92 0.86
N LEU A 23 -16.61 -11.38 2.06
CA LEU A 23 -16.44 -12.81 2.36
C LEU A 23 -17.75 -13.61 2.30
N CYS A 24 -18.90 -12.99 2.56
CA CYS A 24 -20.21 -13.62 2.36
C CYS A 24 -20.76 -13.44 0.93
N GLY A 25 -20.02 -12.75 0.05
CA GLY A 25 -20.41 -12.55 -1.35
C GLY A 25 -21.40 -11.41 -1.62
N GLU A 26 -21.78 -10.65 -0.61
CA GLU A 26 -22.71 -9.52 -0.75
C GLU A 26 -22.08 -8.26 -1.34
N LYS A 27 -20.76 -8.08 -1.21
CA LYS A 27 -20.01 -6.93 -1.74
C LYS A 27 -18.99 -7.40 -2.76
N THR A 28 -19.15 -6.97 -4.00
CA THR A 28 -18.25 -7.31 -5.12
C THR A 28 -17.38 -6.14 -5.56
N TRP A 29 -17.69 -4.91 -5.13
CA TRP A 29 -16.92 -3.71 -5.46
C TRP A 29 -16.25 -3.13 -4.22
N GLU A 30 -14.93 -3.15 -4.18
CA GLU A 30 -14.15 -2.40 -3.20
C GLU A 30 -13.87 -0.99 -3.73
N MET A 31 -14.54 0.02 -3.16
CA MET A 31 -14.40 1.40 -3.63
C MET A 31 -13.06 1.98 -3.18
N ARG A 32 -12.36 2.64 -4.09
CA ARG A 32 -11.07 3.29 -3.85
C ARG A 32 -11.00 4.64 -4.57
N ARG A 33 -10.04 5.47 -4.15
CA ARG A 33 -9.74 6.76 -4.82
C ARG A 33 -8.96 6.60 -6.11
N THR A 34 -8.16 5.55 -6.20
CA THR A 34 -7.25 5.28 -7.31
C THR A 34 -7.58 3.95 -7.98
N ALA A 35 -7.23 3.83 -9.26
CA ALA A 35 -7.39 2.59 -10.01
C ALA A 35 -6.44 1.48 -9.50
N CYS A 36 -6.82 0.23 -9.73
CA CYS A 36 -5.94 -0.92 -9.52
C CYS A 36 -5.49 -1.48 -10.86
N ARG A 37 -4.20 -1.76 -10.99
CA ARG A 37 -3.65 -2.53 -12.11
C ARG A 37 -3.32 -3.97 -11.73
N GLN A 38 -3.55 -4.35 -10.48
CA GLN A 38 -3.31 -5.72 -10.02
C GLN A 38 -4.50 -6.59 -10.42
N THR A 39 -4.20 -7.82 -10.82
CA THR A 39 -5.18 -8.85 -11.14
C THR A 39 -4.72 -10.19 -10.57
N GLY A 40 -5.65 -11.14 -10.47
CA GLY A 40 -5.38 -12.49 -9.98
C GLY A 40 -5.88 -12.72 -8.55
N ARG A 41 -5.60 -13.91 -8.02
CA ARG A 41 -6.02 -14.31 -6.67
C ARG A 41 -5.20 -13.58 -5.61
N ILE A 42 -5.90 -12.95 -4.67
CA ILE A 42 -5.32 -12.20 -3.56
C ILE A 42 -5.83 -12.73 -2.22
N GLY A 43 -5.02 -12.57 -1.18
CA GLY A 43 -5.49 -12.71 0.20
C GLY A 43 -6.32 -11.51 0.64
N LEU A 44 -7.18 -11.72 1.63
CA LEU A 44 -7.98 -10.68 2.26
C LEU A 44 -7.65 -10.62 3.75
N ILE A 45 -7.36 -9.41 4.24
CA ILE A 45 -6.99 -9.15 5.63
C ILE A 45 -8.04 -8.24 6.25
N ARG A 46 -8.65 -8.69 7.36
CA ARG A 46 -9.42 -7.82 8.23
C ARG A 46 -8.46 -6.84 8.90
N LYS A 47 -8.69 -5.54 8.74
CA LYS A 47 -7.85 -4.49 9.33
C LYS A 47 -7.66 -4.71 10.84
N GLY A 48 -6.43 -4.56 11.32
CA GLY A 48 -6.06 -4.78 12.72
C GLY A 48 -5.88 -6.25 13.14
N SER A 49 -6.42 -7.23 12.41
CA SER A 49 -6.35 -8.65 12.80
C SER A 49 -4.96 -9.27 12.71
N LYS A 50 -4.09 -8.73 11.83
CA LYS A 50 -2.80 -9.34 11.44
C LYS A 50 -2.94 -10.79 10.95
N GLN A 51 -4.11 -11.12 10.39
CA GLN A 51 -4.44 -12.44 9.85
C GLN A 51 -5.03 -12.30 8.44
N VAL A 52 -4.67 -13.23 7.57
CA VAL A 52 -5.39 -13.48 6.32
C VAL A 52 -6.64 -14.27 6.68
N VAL A 53 -7.81 -13.74 6.35
CA VAL A 53 -9.12 -14.30 6.74
C VAL A 53 -9.90 -14.90 5.56
N GLY A 54 -9.43 -14.67 4.35
CA GLY A 54 -10.06 -15.14 3.12
C GLY A 54 -9.19 -14.89 1.90
N VAL A 55 -9.70 -15.29 0.74
CA VAL A 55 -9.15 -14.98 -0.57
C VAL A 55 -10.24 -14.43 -1.47
N ALA A 56 -9.85 -13.72 -2.52
CA ALA A 56 -10.74 -13.35 -3.62
C ALA A 56 -9.95 -13.21 -4.92
N ASP A 57 -10.65 -13.29 -6.04
CA ASP A 57 -10.10 -12.95 -7.34
C ASP A 57 -10.28 -11.45 -7.59
N LEU A 58 -9.18 -10.76 -7.87
CA LEU A 58 -9.18 -9.35 -8.24
C LEU A 58 -9.13 -9.23 -9.77
N ALA A 59 -10.14 -8.60 -10.36
CA ALA A 59 -10.24 -8.41 -11.80
C ALA A 59 -9.84 -6.99 -12.27
N GLY A 60 -9.10 -6.25 -11.43
CA GLY A 60 -8.69 -4.87 -11.72
C GLY A 60 -9.71 -3.85 -11.25
N SER A 61 -9.83 -2.73 -11.97
CA SER A 61 -10.74 -1.63 -11.61
C SER A 61 -11.52 -1.09 -12.80
N LEU A 62 -12.76 -0.65 -12.55
CA LEU A 62 -13.57 0.09 -13.50
C LEU A 62 -13.23 1.59 -13.51
N PRO A 63 -13.68 2.33 -14.56
CA PRO A 63 -13.71 3.79 -14.53
C PRO A 63 -14.42 4.34 -13.27
N PRO A 64 -14.13 5.60 -12.88
CA PRO A 64 -14.80 6.19 -11.74
C PRO A 64 -16.30 6.36 -12.02
N LEU A 65 -17.12 6.23 -10.99
CA LEU A 65 -18.53 6.63 -11.04
C LEU A 65 -18.58 8.15 -10.95
N ASP A 66 -18.92 8.80 -12.07
CA ASP A 66 -18.79 10.25 -12.20
C ASP A 66 -20.06 11.03 -11.82
N SER A 67 -21.18 10.35 -11.54
CA SER A 67 -22.39 10.97 -11.03
C SER A 67 -22.87 10.33 -9.72
N ALA A 68 -23.56 11.11 -8.89
CA ALA A 68 -24.15 10.63 -7.64
C ALA A 68 -25.23 9.57 -7.91
N GLU A 69 -25.96 9.70 -9.03
CA GLU A 69 -26.98 8.75 -9.47
C GLU A 69 -26.35 7.39 -9.82
N ALA A 70 -25.24 7.39 -10.56
CA ALA A 70 -24.51 6.16 -10.90
C ALA A 70 -23.90 5.51 -9.65
N TYR A 71 -23.42 6.34 -8.70
CA TYR A 71 -22.95 5.86 -7.40
C TYR A 71 -24.07 5.16 -6.64
N ARG A 72 -25.22 5.81 -6.49
CA ARG A 72 -26.39 5.27 -5.80
C ARG A 72 -26.92 3.99 -6.45
N ALA A 73 -26.97 3.96 -7.78
CA ALA A 73 -27.39 2.78 -8.53
C ALA A 73 -26.43 1.59 -8.37
N ALA A 74 -25.16 1.84 -8.04
CA ALA A 74 -24.16 0.81 -7.79
C ALA A 74 -24.16 0.28 -6.34
N GLU A 75 -25.06 0.77 -5.47
CA GLU A 75 -25.15 0.36 -4.07
C GLU A 75 -25.19 -1.17 -3.89
N PRO A 76 -25.95 -1.95 -4.68
CA PRO A 76 -25.98 -3.41 -4.52
C PRO A 76 -24.60 -4.08 -4.68
N LYS A 77 -23.63 -3.42 -5.32
CA LYS A 77 -22.28 -3.94 -5.55
C LYS A 77 -21.28 -3.48 -4.49
N HIS A 78 -21.35 -2.21 -4.09
CA HIS A 78 -20.40 -1.64 -3.12
C HIS A 78 -20.92 -1.59 -1.67
N ARG A 79 -22.22 -1.78 -1.46
CA ARG A 79 -22.92 -1.89 -0.17
C ARG A 79 -22.77 -0.68 0.76
N ILE A 80 -22.41 0.50 0.23
CA ILE A 80 -22.23 1.71 1.06
C ILE A 80 -23.62 2.28 1.35
N PRO A 81 -24.04 2.38 2.63
CA PRO A 81 -25.35 2.90 3.01
C PRO A 81 -25.63 4.29 2.45
N ALA A 82 -26.89 4.56 2.10
CA ALA A 82 -27.31 5.78 1.42
C ALA A 82 -26.87 7.08 2.12
N ASP A 83 -26.93 7.11 3.45
CA ASP A 83 -26.49 8.22 4.30
C ASP A 83 -24.98 8.50 4.22
N ARG A 84 -24.17 7.52 3.81
CA ARG A 84 -22.70 7.65 3.65
C ARG A 84 -22.26 7.93 2.22
N GLN A 85 -23.13 7.75 1.23
CA GLN A 85 -22.75 7.80 -0.19
C GLN A 85 -22.31 9.21 -0.61
N ALA A 86 -23.03 10.25 -0.22
CA ALA A 86 -22.70 11.63 -0.59
C ALA A 86 -21.29 12.03 -0.14
N ARG A 87 -20.94 11.69 1.11
CA ARG A 87 -19.60 11.95 1.65
C ARG A 87 -18.53 11.10 0.96
N ALA A 88 -18.78 9.80 0.77
CA ALA A 88 -17.83 8.91 0.10
C ALA A 88 -17.54 9.35 -1.34
N PHE A 89 -18.57 9.78 -2.06
CA PHE A 89 -18.46 10.33 -3.41
C PHE A 89 -17.60 11.60 -3.43
N ALA A 90 -17.91 12.57 -2.56
CA ALA A 90 -17.16 13.83 -2.43
C ALA A 90 -15.69 13.60 -2.03
N ASP A 91 -15.43 12.63 -1.17
CA ASP A 91 -14.09 12.22 -0.75
C ASP A 91 -13.33 11.42 -1.82
N GLY A 92 -13.91 11.25 -3.02
CA GLY A 92 -13.26 10.66 -4.18
C GLY A 92 -13.25 9.13 -4.23
N TRP A 93 -14.03 8.43 -3.38
CA TRP A 93 -14.14 6.97 -3.35
C TRP A 93 -14.99 6.43 -4.50
N ARG A 94 -14.64 6.80 -5.73
CA ARG A 94 -15.45 6.64 -6.94
C ARG A 94 -14.99 5.49 -7.83
N ARG A 95 -13.84 4.87 -7.58
CA ARG A 95 -13.27 3.81 -8.45
C ARG A 95 -13.55 2.42 -7.87
N PRO A 96 -14.34 1.58 -8.55
CA PRO A 96 -14.60 0.21 -8.11
C PRO A 96 -13.40 -0.70 -8.42
N TRP A 97 -12.90 -1.41 -7.41
CA TRP A 97 -12.05 -2.59 -7.61
C TRP A 97 -12.93 -3.82 -7.59
N LEU A 98 -12.80 -4.65 -8.62
CA LEU A 98 -13.68 -5.78 -8.87
C LEU A 98 -13.17 -7.02 -8.14
N LEU A 99 -13.94 -7.47 -7.15
CA LEU A 99 -13.70 -8.69 -6.40
C LEU A 99 -14.73 -9.76 -6.79
N GLY A 100 -14.24 -10.96 -7.06
CA GLY A 100 -15.06 -12.14 -7.34
C GLY A 100 -14.55 -13.36 -6.60
N ASN A 101 -15.34 -14.43 -6.57
CA ASN A 101 -14.97 -15.71 -5.96
C ASN A 101 -14.36 -15.57 -4.55
N ALA A 102 -14.93 -14.67 -3.75
CA ALA A 102 -14.46 -14.46 -2.39
C ALA A 102 -14.78 -15.72 -1.56
N GLN A 103 -13.77 -16.22 -0.86
CA GLN A 103 -13.87 -17.41 -0.04
C GLN A 103 -13.24 -17.14 1.33
N PRO A 104 -13.99 -17.27 2.44
CA PRO A 104 -13.39 -17.24 3.77
C PRO A 104 -12.50 -18.47 3.98
N LEU A 105 -11.40 -18.28 4.71
CA LEU A 105 -10.57 -19.39 5.17
C LEU A 105 -11.28 -20.09 6.32
N GLU A 106 -11.17 -21.42 6.40
CA GLU A 106 -11.67 -22.19 7.54
C GLU A 106 -10.95 -21.76 8.83
N ARG A 107 -9.64 -21.51 8.71
CA ARG A 107 -8.81 -21.00 9.81
C ARG A 107 -8.03 -19.77 9.34
N PRO A 108 -8.20 -18.60 9.98
CA PRO A 108 -7.39 -17.43 9.69
C PRO A 108 -5.90 -17.75 9.82
N VAL A 109 -5.10 -17.28 8.86
CA VAL A 109 -3.66 -17.52 8.82
C VAL A 109 -2.93 -16.26 9.30
N PRO A 110 -2.22 -16.31 10.45
CA PRO A 110 -1.41 -15.19 10.91
C PRO A 110 -0.31 -14.83 9.89
N TYR A 111 0.00 -13.55 9.79
CA TYR A 111 1.12 -13.09 8.97
C TYR A 111 1.92 -12.02 9.70
N ALA A 112 3.20 -11.90 9.35
CA ALA A 112 4.05 -10.83 9.86
C ALA A 112 3.63 -9.49 9.22
N HIS A 113 2.94 -8.65 9.99
CA HIS A 113 2.57 -7.32 9.53
C HIS A 113 3.80 -6.40 9.51
N ARG A 114 4.35 -6.18 8.32
CA ARG A 114 5.47 -5.23 8.14
C ARG A 114 4.97 -3.80 8.30
N SER A 115 5.66 -3.01 9.13
CA SER A 115 5.35 -1.60 9.33
C SER A 115 5.33 -0.83 7.99
N GLY A 116 4.24 -0.10 7.73
CA GLY A 116 4.04 0.68 6.49
C GLY A 116 3.14 0.02 5.44
N ALA A 117 2.67 -1.20 5.65
CA ALA A 117 1.65 -1.82 4.80
C ALA A 117 0.25 -1.27 5.11
N VAL A 118 -0.15 -0.20 4.40
CA VAL A 118 -1.42 0.50 4.65
C VAL A 118 -2.58 -0.01 3.78
N ILE A 119 -2.28 -0.59 2.60
CA ILE A 119 -3.28 -1.08 1.64
C ILE A 119 -2.98 -2.53 1.24
N TRP A 120 -1.75 -2.77 0.77
CA TRP A 120 -1.30 -4.07 0.30
C TRP A 120 -0.24 -4.65 1.22
N VAL A 121 -0.33 -5.96 1.44
CA VAL A 121 0.69 -6.78 2.10
C VAL A 121 1.21 -7.79 1.07
N ASN A 122 2.52 -7.93 0.96
CA ASN A 122 3.10 -9.07 0.27
C ASN A 122 3.24 -10.20 1.30
N LEU A 123 2.56 -11.32 1.08
CA LEU A 123 2.64 -12.46 1.99
C LEU A 123 3.98 -13.17 1.81
N ASP A 124 4.55 -13.64 2.92
CA ASP A 124 5.72 -14.53 2.86
C ASP A 124 5.31 -15.89 2.25
N PRO A 125 6.21 -16.60 1.56
CA PRO A 125 5.88 -17.85 0.86
C PRO A 125 5.16 -18.87 1.73
N ALA A 126 5.63 -19.10 2.97
CA ALA A 126 5.00 -20.03 3.90
C ALA A 126 3.56 -19.64 4.26
N VAL A 127 3.27 -18.33 4.38
CA VAL A 127 1.90 -17.85 4.62
C VAL A 127 1.04 -18.07 3.38
N ALA A 128 1.57 -17.77 2.19
CA ALA A 128 0.87 -18.00 0.94
C ALA A 128 0.55 -19.49 0.71
N GLU A 129 1.48 -20.39 1.05
CA GLU A 129 1.28 -21.84 1.01
C GLU A 129 0.21 -22.31 2.02
N ALA A 130 0.26 -21.82 3.26
CA ALA A 130 -0.75 -22.14 4.27
C ALA A 130 -2.16 -21.65 3.89
N VAL A 131 -2.24 -20.50 3.22
CA VAL A 131 -3.50 -20.00 2.63
C VAL A 131 -3.94 -20.92 1.49
N ALA A 132 -3.05 -21.24 0.55
CA ALA A 132 -3.37 -22.08 -0.61
C ALA A 132 -3.84 -23.50 -0.21
N ALA A 133 -3.25 -24.08 0.84
CA ALA A 133 -3.63 -25.38 1.37
C ALA A 133 -5.11 -25.45 1.80
N GLN A 134 -5.68 -24.34 2.27
CA GLN A 134 -7.09 -24.25 2.66
C GLN A 134 -8.04 -24.03 1.47
N ILE A 135 -7.51 -23.63 0.31
CA ILE A 135 -8.27 -23.38 -0.92
C ILE A 135 -8.24 -24.61 -1.85
N GLY A 136 -7.65 -25.73 -1.38
CA GLY A 136 -7.40 -26.97 -2.13
C GLY A 136 -8.30 -28.17 -1.83
N VAL A 137 -9.43 -28.02 -1.12
CA VAL A 137 -10.42 -29.10 -0.98
C VAL A 137 -11.72 -28.68 -1.69
N PRO A 138 -12.10 -29.34 -2.80
CA PRO A 138 -13.47 -29.28 -3.29
C PRO A 138 -14.37 -29.78 -2.17
N ARG A 139 -15.21 -28.89 -1.62
CA ARG A 139 -16.30 -29.31 -0.75
C ARG A 139 -17.17 -30.27 -1.55
N ALA A 140 -17.18 -31.55 -1.16
CA ALA A 140 -18.18 -32.50 -1.62
C ALA A 140 -19.57 -31.89 -1.35
N PRO A 141 -20.48 -31.89 -2.34
CA PRO A 141 -21.82 -31.38 -2.11
C PRO A 141 -22.52 -32.29 -1.10
N GLN A 142 -22.95 -31.72 0.02
CA GLN A 142 -23.98 -32.35 0.85
C GLN A 142 -25.36 -32.00 0.27
N PRO A 143 -26.29 -32.97 0.28
CA PRO A 143 -27.32 -33.06 -0.74
C PRO A 143 -28.43 -32.05 -0.47
N LYS A 144 -28.75 -31.25 -1.49
CA LYS A 144 -30.11 -30.76 -1.70
C LYS A 144 -30.52 -31.23 -3.09
N SER A 145 -31.51 -32.10 -3.06
CA SER A 145 -32.27 -32.67 -4.17
C SER A 145 -32.47 -31.69 -5.33
N GLU A 146 -31.94 -32.05 -6.49
CA GLU A 146 -32.39 -31.56 -7.80
C GLU A 146 -33.56 -32.44 -8.30
N PRO A 147 -34.28 -31.97 -9.32
CA PRO A 147 -34.02 -32.58 -10.62
C PRO A 147 -33.76 -31.58 -11.75
N GLN A 148 -32.58 -31.73 -12.35
CA GLN A 148 -32.26 -31.87 -13.77
C GLN A 148 -33.10 -31.11 -14.81
N SER A 149 -32.39 -30.37 -15.67
CA SER A 149 -32.44 -30.58 -17.13
C SER A 149 -31.18 -30.03 -17.80
N GLN A 150 -30.58 -30.89 -18.63
CA GLN A 150 -29.38 -30.69 -19.45
C GLN A 150 -29.65 -29.77 -20.64
N ILE A 151 -28.59 -29.20 -21.26
CA ILE A 151 -28.27 -29.34 -22.71
C ILE A 151 -27.06 -28.47 -23.17
N HIS A 152 -26.09 -29.15 -23.80
CA HIS A 152 -25.19 -28.81 -24.94
C HIS A 152 -24.21 -27.61 -24.85
N GLN A 153 -22.88 -27.82 -24.87
CA GLN A 153 -21.93 -28.17 -25.96
C GLN A 153 -21.21 -26.97 -26.62
N ALA A 154 -19.87 -27.00 -26.47
CA ALA A 154 -18.73 -26.55 -27.29
C ALA A 154 -18.86 -25.43 -28.36
N ALA A 155 -17.92 -24.48 -28.34
CA ALA A 155 -16.98 -24.21 -29.45
C ALA A 155 -15.91 -23.15 -29.11
N SER A 156 -14.74 -23.36 -29.74
CA SER A 156 -13.46 -22.63 -29.67
C SER A 156 -13.48 -21.26 -30.40
N LYS A 157 -12.60 -20.30 -30.01
CA LYS A 157 -11.83 -19.40 -30.91
C LYS A 157 -10.87 -18.43 -30.18
N ARG A 158 -9.77 -18.13 -30.90
CA ARG A 158 -8.51 -17.39 -30.59
C ARG A 158 -8.62 -15.97 -30.01
N PRO A 159 -7.53 -15.43 -29.42
CA PRO A 159 -7.46 -14.07 -28.89
C PRO A 159 -7.19 -13.01 -29.99
N PRO A 160 -7.66 -11.75 -29.82
CA PRO A 160 -7.23 -10.63 -30.64
C PRO A 160 -5.96 -9.95 -30.06
N PRO A 161 -5.25 -9.15 -30.87
CA PRO A 161 -3.81 -8.93 -30.75
C PRO A 161 -3.41 -7.86 -29.73
N THR A 162 -2.24 -8.08 -29.15
CA THR A 162 -1.42 -7.13 -28.40
C THR A 162 -1.06 -5.92 -29.27
N VAL A 163 -1.49 -4.72 -28.86
CA VAL A 163 -0.93 -3.47 -29.35
C VAL A 163 0.22 -3.06 -28.42
N LEU A 164 1.44 -3.24 -28.93
CA LEU A 164 2.65 -2.61 -28.40
C LEU A 164 2.63 -1.12 -28.75
N GLN A 165 2.90 -0.27 -27.75
CA GLN A 165 3.90 0.82 -27.76
C GLN A 165 3.58 1.91 -26.71
N PRO A 166 4.53 2.79 -26.32
CA PRO A 166 5.98 2.67 -26.33
C PRO A 166 6.62 2.97 -24.95
N ALA A 167 7.91 2.69 -24.82
CA ALA A 167 8.76 3.11 -23.72
C ALA A 167 9.18 4.58 -23.89
N SER A 168 9.05 5.41 -22.84
CA SER A 168 10.04 6.43 -22.46
C SER A 168 9.60 7.16 -21.18
N GLY A 169 10.59 7.55 -20.37
CA GLY A 169 10.41 8.22 -19.09
C GLY A 169 11.33 7.61 -18.03
N ARG A 170 12.64 7.70 -18.26
CA ARG A 170 13.64 7.37 -17.24
C ARG A 170 13.44 8.35 -16.08
N ARG A 171 12.73 7.93 -15.03
CA ARG A 171 12.55 8.72 -13.80
C ARG A 171 13.92 9.22 -13.36
N LEU A 172 14.09 10.54 -13.28
CA LEU A 172 15.26 11.15 -12.67
C LEU A 172 15.41 10.57 -11.26
N ARG A 173 16.56 9.96 -10.98
CA ARG A 173 16.89 9.53 -9.61
C ARG A 173 17.18 10.81 -8.82
N ILE A 174 16.17 11.29 -8.11
CA ILE A 174 16.34 12.38 -7.16
C ILE A 174 17.26 11.89 -6.05
N GLN A 175 18.43 12.51 -5.93
CA GLN A 175 19.48 12.17 -4.97
C GLN A 175 19.81 13.40 -4.15
N GLY A 176 19.79 13.26 -2.83
CA GLY A 176 20.21 14.31 -1.91
C GLY A 176 21.73 14.43 -1.79
N TRP A 177 22.17 15.52 -1.20
CA TRP A 177 23.57 15.80 -0.90
C TRP A 177 23.73 16.41 0.50
N ILE A 178 24.96 16.42 1.00
CA ILE A 178 25.34 16.96 2.31
C ILE A 178 26.35 18.07 2.07
N ASP A 179 26.16 19.20 2.74
CA ASP A 179 27.09 20.33 2.80
C ASP A 179 27.26 20.73 4.28
N GLY A 180 28.36 20.29 4.89
CA GLY A 180 28.63 20.49 6.30
C GLY A 180 27.51 19.97 7.21
N ASP A 181 26.91 20.89 7.98
CA ASP A 181 25.79 20.62 8.90
C ASP A 181 24.40 20.82 8.24
N VAL A 182 24.33 20.76 6.91
CA VAL A 182 23.08 20.85 6.16
C VAL A 182 23.00 19.72 5.14
N ALA A 183 21.84 19.06 5.06
CA ALA A 183 21.55 18.06 4.04
C ALA A 183 20.34 18.48 3.21
N TYR A 184 20.39 18.19 1.91
CA TYR A 184 19.41 18.63 0.93
C TYR A 184 18.78 17.42 0.26
N LEU A 185 17.46 17.44 0.11
CA LEU A 185 16.68 16.34 -0.46
C LEU A 185 15.60 16.91 -1.39
N PRO A 186 15.80 16.87 -2.72
CA PRO A 186 14.74 17.29 -3.62
C PRO A 186 13.52 16.37 -3.50
N LEU A 187 12.32 16.94 -3.65
CA LEU A 187 11.06 16.23 -3.51
C LEU A 187 10.49 15.84 -4.88
N SER A 188 10.20 14.55 -5.05
CA SER A 188 9.41 14.07 -6.20
C SER A 188 7.91 14.26 -5.96
N GLN A 189 7.10 14.21 -7.01
CA GLN A 189 5.65 14.09 -6.89
C GLN A 189 5.24 12.87 -6.04
N GLY A 190 6.04 11.80 -6.08
CA GLY A 190 5.84 10.62 -5.25
C GLY A 190 6.01 10.88 -3.76
N ASN A 191 6.92 11.79 -3.39
CA ASN A 191 7.13 12.19 -2.00
C ASN A 191 5.94 12.98 -1.48
N ILE A 192 5.51 14.00 -2.24
CA ILE A 192 4.37 14.86 -1.90
C ILE A 192 3.10 14.02 -1.77
N ARG A 193 2.77 13.22 -2.80
CA ARG A 193 1.53 12.42 -2.83
C ARG A 193 1.41 11.45 -1.65
N ASN A 194 2.53 10.86 -1.23
CA ASN A 194 2.56 9.80 -0.24
C ASN A 194 3.09 10.29 1.12
N ASN A 195 3.24 11.61 1.34
CA ASN A 195 3.69 12.24 2.58
C ASN A 195 4.92 11.57 3.22
N HIS A 196 5.96 11.32 2.41
CA HIS A 196 7.23 10.79 2.90
C HIS A 196 8.40 11.22 2.02
N PHE A 197 9.59 11.22 2.59
CA PHE A 197 10.86 11.40 1.88
C PHE A 197 11.87 10.35 2.33
N TYR A 198 12.82 10.02 1.46
CA TYR A 198 13.85 9.03 1.69
C TYR A 198 15.14 9.72 2.15
N LEU A 199 15.70 9.26 3.26
CA LEU A 199 16.98 9.69 3.82
C LEU A 199 18.16 8.87 3.26
N ARG A 200 17.89 7.86 2.43
CA ARG A 200 18.90 6.91 1.91
C ARG A 200 20.16 7.59 1.36
N SER A 201 20.01 8.67 0.60
CA SER A 201 21.14 9.36 -0.04
C SER A 201 21.95 10.25 0.90
N ILE A 202 21.44 10.49 2.12
CA ILE A 202 22.06 11.35 3.13
C ILE A 202 22.16 10.61 4.47
N LEU A 203 22.18 9.28 4.47
CA LEU A 203 22.10 8.51 5.72
C LEU A 203 23.31 8.79 6.64
N ASP A 204 24.47 9.04 6.05
CA ASP A 204 25.72 9.38 6.74
C ASP A 204 25.66 10.76 7.44
N PHE A 205 24.58 11.53 7.20
CA PHE A 205 24.30 12.77 7.93
C PHE A 205 23.74 12.53 9.35
N PHE A 206 23.34 11.30 9.67
CA PHE A 206 22.73 10.96 10.95
C PHE A 206 23.68 10.11 11.80
N PRO A 207 23.63 10.22 13.14
CA PRO A 207 24.51 9.45 13.98
C PRO A 207 24.11 7.96 13.89
N PRO A 208 25.06 7.01 13.89
CA PRO A 208 24.75 5.59 13.74
C PRO A 208 23.81 5.04 14.81
N ASP A 209 23.90 5.55 16.04
CA ASP A 209 23.05 5.19 17.18
C ASP A 209 21.63 5.77 17.10
N GLY A 210 21.38 6.69 16.15
CA GLY A 210 20.07 7.20 15.74
C GLY A 210 19.34 6.36 14.68
N ILE A 211 20.01 5.31 14.16
CA ILE A 211 19.49 4.44 13.11
C ILE A 211 19.10 3.08 13.71
N GLY A 212 17.82 2.74 13.60
CA GLY A 212 17.26 1.46 14.03
C GLY A 212 17.40 0.36 12.98
N GLY A 213 16.65 -0.71 13.15
CA GLY A 213 16.42 -1.74 12.16
C GLY A 213 15.18 -1.47 11.31
N SER A 214 14.71 -2.49 10.59
CA SER A 214 13.68 -2.34 9.55
C SER A 214 12.27 -2.06 10.07
N ASP A 215 12.00 -2.35 11.35
CA ASP A 215 10.69 -2.21 11.99
C ASP A 215 10.79 -1.66 13.42
N GLU A 216 9.63 -1.38 14.02
CA GLU A 216 9.51 -0.70 15.31
C GLU A 216 9.99 -1.53 16.52
N THR A 217 10.19 -2.84 16.34
CA THR A 217 10.77 -3.69 17.38
C THR A 217 12.28 -3.53 17.47
N GLN A 218 12.89 -3.02 16.39
CA GLN A 218 14.31 -2.75 16.26
C GLN A 218 14.57 -1.23 16.32
N ARG A 219 14.16 -0.54 17.39
CA ARG A 219 14.41 0.91 17.50
C ARG A 219 15.92 1.21 17.62
N ALA A 220 16.29 2.41 17.19
CA ALA A 220 17.63 2.94 17.43
C ALA A 220 17.95 3.00 18.93
N ALA A 221 19.24 2.96 19.27
CA ALA A 221 19.67 3.04 20.66
C ALA A 221 19.35 4.40 21.28
N ARG A 222 19.41 5.47 20.48
CA ARG A 222 19.08 6.83 20.89
C ARG A 222 18.16 7.47 19.85
N PRO A 223 17.02 8.05 20.25
CA PRO A 223 16.18 8.79 19.32
C PRO A 223 16.84 10.10 18.89
N VAL A 224 16.44 10.60 17.73
CA VAL A 224 16.72 11.95 17.25
C VAL A 224 15.48 12.82 17.40
N THR A 225 15.70 14.10 17.69
CA THR A 225 14.67 15.14 17.70
C THR A 225 14.62 15.83 16.35
N VAL A 226 13.45 15.85 15.72
CA VAL A 226 13.23 16.48 14.41
C VAL A 226 12.20 17.59 14.56
N ARG A 227 12.61 18.83 14.29
CA ARG A 227 11.77 20.03 14.31
C ARG A 227 11.37 20.38 12.89
N TYR A 228 10.09 20.23 12.54
CA TYR A 228 9.57 20.68 11.26
C TYR A 228 9.20 22.17 11.33
N GLN A 229 9.68 22.96 10.37
CA GLN A 229 9.43 24.40 10.27
C GLN A 229 8.89 24.76 8.88
N PRO A 230 7.60 25.14 8.74
CA PRO A 230 6.58 25.24 9.79
C PRO A 230 6.06 23.87 10.25
N GLY A 231 5.69 23.72 11.53
CA GLY A 231 5.08 22.48 12.01
C GLY A 231 5.43 22.13 13.45
N THR A 232 5.47 20.83 13.71
CA THR A 232 5.68 20.25 15.04
C THR A 232 7.08 19.68 15.21
N THR A 233 7.51 19.56 16.46
CA THR A 233 8.73 18.82 16.83
C THR A 233 8.34 17.42 17.27
N VAL A 234 9.09 16.41 16.83
CA VAL A 234 8.90 15.01 17.25
C VAL A 234 10.22 14.35 17.61
N GLU A 235 10.16 13.41 18.55
CA GLU A 235 11.21 12.42 18.75
C GLU A 235 10.94 11.19 17.89
N THR A 236 11.97 10.68 17.21
CA THR A 236 11.89 9.54 16.30
C THR A 236 13.24 8.86 16.16
N ASP A 237 13.27 7.65 15.62
CA ASP A 237 14.48 7.04 15.06
C ASP A 237 14.41 7.02 13.53
N ILE A 238 15.51 6.61 12.89
CA ILE A 238 15.57 6.38 11.44
C ILE A 238 15.46 4.88 11.18
N ALA A 239 14.54 4.47 10.30
CA ALA A 239 14.42 3.07 9.91
C ALA A 239 15.66 2.63 9.13
N GLY A 240 16.36 1.59 9.59
CA GLY A 240 17.59 1.08 8.98
C GLY A 240 17.43 -0.31 8.37
N GLU A 241 18.56 -0.96 8.10
CA GLU A 241 18.59 -2.33 7.55
C GLU A 241 17.93 -3.34 8.47
N ASN A 242 17.41 -4.40 7.87
CA ASN A 242 16.91 -5.52 8.65
C ASN A 242 18.09 -6.22 9.34
N ARG A 243 18.19 -6.10 10.66
CA ARG A 243 19.24 -6.74 11.45
C ARG A 243 19.04 -8.25 11.59
N ALA A 244 17.85 -8.76 11.29
CA ALA A 244 17.48 -10.16 11.42
C ALA A 244 17.66 -10.98 10.13
N ASN A 245 17.91 -10.33 8.99
CA ASN A 245 18.14 -11.04 7.73
C ASN A 245 19.21 -10.30 6.92
N SER A 246 20.37 -10.94 6.70
CA SER A 246 21.49 -10.38 5.94
C SER A 246 21.20 -10.24 4.44
N GLU A 247 20.06 -10.75 3.97
CA GLU A 247 19.57 -10.47 2.63
C GLU A 247 19.18 -8.98 2.54
N LYS A 248 20.02 -8.22 1.83
CA LYS A 248 19.95 -6.78 1.52
C LYS A 248 18.59 -6.34 0.94
N ARG A 249 17.52 -6.39 1.73
CA ARG A 249 16.24 -5.77 1.38
C ARG A 249 16.32 -4.29 1.69
N SER A 250 15.96 -3.50 0.68
CA SER A 250 15.94 -2.04 0.69
C SER A 250 15.19 -1.51 1.92
N SER A 251 15.93 -1.07 2.92
CA SER A 251 15.41 -0.24 4.01
C SER A 251 14.88 1.04 3.39
N HIS A 252 13.64 1.40 3.67
CA HIS A 252 13.09 2.62 3.12
C HIS A 252 13.67 3.89 3.78
N TYR A 253 14.74 3.77 4.61
CA TYR A 253 15.51 4.84 5.27
C TYR A 253 14.75 6.15 5.37
N PHE A 254 13.88 6.25 6.38
CA PHE A 254 13.05 7.41 6.65
C PHE A 254 12.95 7.63 8.16
N PHE A 255 12.58 8.84 8.59
CA PHE A 255 12.18 9.09 9.97
C PHE A 255 10.96 8.22 10.31
N ARG A 256 11.09 7.31 11.27
CA ARG A 256 10.07 6.29 11.57
C ARG A 256 8.72 6.93 11.90
N ASN A 257 8.72 7.96 12.74
CA ASN A 257 7.55 8.78 13.01
C ASN A 257 7.33 9.76 11.85
N ARG A 258 6.40 9.41 10.97
CA ARG A 258 6.04 10.20 9.77
C ARG A 258 4.80 11.06 9.95
N SER A 259 4.16 11.03 11.13
CA SER A 259 2.90 11.76 11.36
C SER A 259 2.99 13.27 11.08
N PRO A 260 4.12 13.98 11.33
CA PRO A 260 4.21 15.42 11.07
C PRO A 260 4.33 15.78 9.59
N ILE A 261 4.79 14.86 8.74
CA ILE A 261 5.22 15.18 7.37
C ILE A 261 4.06 15.72 6.53
N LYS A 262 2.85 15.18 6.72
CA LYS A 262 1.65 15.66 6.01
C LYS A 262 1.33 17.11 6.36
N ASP A 263 1.38 17.45 7.66
CA ASP A 263 1.11 18.80 8.15
C ASP A 263 2.20 19.79 7.70
N PHE A 264 3.47 19.38 7.81
CA PHE A 264 4.62 20.14 7.29
C PHE A 264 4.45 20.48 5.80
N PHE A 265 4.23 19.47 4.94
CA PHE A 265 4.05 19.69 3.51
C PHE A 265 2.87 20.60 3.18
N ALA A 266 1.75 20.47 3.92
CA ALA A 266 0.60 21.34 3.73
C ALA A 266 0.91 22.80 4.12
N ARG A 267 1.56 23.02 5.28
CA ARG A 267 1.89 24.36 5.78
C ARG A 267 2.99 25.05 4.99
N SER A 268 3.97 24.30 4.50
CA SER A 268 5.05 24.82 3.65
C SER A 268 4.63 24.95 2.18
N GLY A 269 3.42 24.49 1.82
CA GLY A 269 2.93 24.43 0.45
C GLY A 269 3.84 23.61 -0.48
N ALA A 270 4.42 22.51 0.00
CA ALA A 270 5.44 21.73 -0.70
C ALA A 270 4.96 21.21 -2.07
N GLN A 271 5.80 21.34 -3.09
CA GLN A 271 5.54 20.89 -4.45
C GLN A 271 6.67 19.97 -4.96
N GLU A 272 6.43 19.26 -6.06
CA GLU A 272 7.50 18.56 -6.77
C GLU A 272 8.55 19.57 -7.26
N GLY A 273 9.83 19.23 -7.11
CA GLY A 273 10.95 20.10 -7.43
C GLY A 273 11.52 20.84 -6.22
N ASP A 274 10.67 21.20 -5.25
CA ASP A 274 11.10 21.84 -3.99
C ASP A 274 12.16 20.99 -3.28
N THR A 275 13.07 21.66 -2.55
CA THR A 275 14.15 20.99 -1.83
C THR A 275 13.88 21.00 -0.33
N LEU A 276 13.82 19.82 0.26
CA LEU A 276 13.77 19.67 1.71
C LEU A 276 15.18 19.88 2.26
N VAL A 277 15.30 20.77 3.24
CA VAL A 277 16.57 21.14 3.87
C VAL A 277 16.56 20.65 5.30
N ILE A 278 17.56 19.86 5.68
CA ILE A 278 17.74 19.32 7.02
C ILE A 278 19.01 19.92 7.61
N ARG A 279 18.87 20.82 8.58
CA ARG A 279 19.99 21.38 9.34
C ARG A 279 20.24 20.55 10.59
N ARG A 280 21.50 20.20 10.87
CA ARG A 280 21.93 19.59 12.12
C ARG A 280 22.22 20.70 13.13
N GLU A 281 21.45 20.73 14.22
CA GLU A 281 21.68 21.67 15.33
C GLU A 281 22.67 21.09 16.33
N ASN A 282 22.61 19.77 16.53
CA ASN A 282 23.60 18.98 17.27
C ASN A 282 23.50 17.52 16.80
N SER A 283 24.30 16.62 17.39
CA SER A 283 24.39 15.23 16.94
C SER A 283 23.07 14.47 16.85
N HIS A 284 22.04 14.85 17.64
CA HIS A 284 20.74 14.17 17.68
C HIS A 284 19.56 15.12 17.47
N SER A 285 19.78 16.36 17.04
CA SER A 285 18.72 17.35 16.84
C SER A 285 18.83 17.98 15.47
N TYR A 286 17.71 17.96 14.76
CA TYR A 286 17.63 18.40 13.37
C TYR A 286 16.45 19.33 13.15
N THR A 287 16.65 20.34 12.32
CA THR A 287 15.59 21.22 11.84
C THR A 287 15.30 20.91 10.38
N VAL A 288 14.04 20.69 10.04
CA VAL A 288 13.57 20.43 8.67
C VAL A 288 12.80 21.65 8.17
N THR A 289 13.30 22.25 7.09
CA THR A 289 12.65 23.33 6.36
C THR A 289 12.46 22.95 4.89
N LEU A 290 11.80 23.82 4.14
CA LEU A 290 11.60 23.68 2.71
C LEU A 290 12.15 24.90 1.98
N GLU A 291 13.00 24.66 1.00
CA GLU A 291 13.46 25.65 0.02
C GLU A 291 12.64 25.48 -1.26
N LYS A 292 12.05 26.59 -1.73
CA LYS A 292 11.27 26.59 -2.96
C LYS A 292 12.17 26.53 -4.17
N THR A 293 11.81 25.71 -5.16
CA THR A 293 12.39 25.87 -6.49
C THR A 293 12.10 27.29 -6.97
N SER A 294 13.15 28.07 -7.22
CA SER A 294 13.01 29.34 -7.93
C SER A 294 12.36 29.04 -9.28
N ALA A 295 11.20 29.65 -9.53
CA ALA A 295 10.60 29.62 -10.87
C ALA A 295 11.59 30.26 -11.84
N VAL A 296 12.07 29.48 -12.81
CA VAL A 296 12.73 30.00 -14.01
C VAL A 296 11.66 30.50 -14.95
#